data_AF-A0A259KTG0-F1
#
_entry.id   AF-A0A259KTG0-F1
#
_cell.length_a   1.000
_cell.length_b   1.000
_cell.length_c   1.000
_cell.angle_alpha   90.00
_cell.angle_beta   90.00
_cell.angle_gamma   90.00
#
_symmetry.space_group_name_H-M   'P 1'
#
loop_
_entity.id
_entity.type
_entity.pdbx_description
1 polymer ?
#
loop_
_entity_poly.entity_id
_entity_poly.type
_entity_poly.pdbx_seq_one_letter_code
_entity_poly.pdbx_strand_id
1 'polypeptide(L)'
;MDASLPRKSPSKAATVFRVTSGNFLEMFDFFLFGFYATHLAAAFFPVHDPFASLMLTFGTFGAGFLMRPLGAIILGAYVDKIGRRKGLILTLVIMSFGTILVAFVPGYATIGLLAPLLVLIGRLLQGFSAGVELGGVSVYLSEMATP
;
A
#
# COMPACT_ATOMS: atom_id res chain seq x y z
N MET A 1 36.23 -27.73 -6.43
CA MET A 1 34.94 -28.24 -5.93
C MET A 1 34.00 -27.05 -5.84
N ASP A 2 33.39 -26.66 -6.96
CA ASP A 2 32.37 -25.60 -7.02
C ASP A 2 30.99 -26.26 -7.09
N ALA A 3 30.40 -26.50 -5.92
CA ALA A 3 29.03 -26.99 -5.82
C ALA A 3 28.08 -25.78 -5.76
N SER A 4 27.87 -25.12 -6.90
CA SER A 4 26.81 -24.12 -7.02
C SER A 4 25.46 -24.84 -6.97
N LEU A 5 24.82 -24.85 -5.80
CA LEU A 5 23.48 -25.41 -5.59
C LEU A 5 22.51 -24.87 -6.65
N PRO A 6 21.70 -25.74 -7.30
CA PRO A 6 20.69 -25.28 -8.24
C PRO A 6 19.67 -24.44 -7.46
N ARG A 7 19.62 -23.13 -7.75
CA ARG A 7 18.56 -22.24 -7.24
C ARG A 7 17.24 -22.76 -7.83
N LYS A 8 16.50 -23.53 -7.02
CA LYS A 8 15.15 -24.01 -7.32
C LYS A 8 14.35 -22.82 -7.87
N SER A 9 13.98 -22.86 -9.15
CA SER A 9 13.11 -21.83 -9.71
C SER A 9 11.84 -21.82 -8.87
N PRO A 10 11.41 -20.67 -8.33
CA PRO A 10 10.17 -20.63 -7.57
C PRO A 10 9.05 -21.15 -8.46
N SER A 11 8.28 -22.11 -7.94
CA SER A 11 7.11 -22.64 -8.66
C SER A 11 6.24 -21.47 -9.13
N LYS A 12 5.78 -21.49 -10.39
CA LYS A 12 4.88 -20.47 -10.94
C LYS A 12 3.67 -20.24 -10.01
N ALA A 13 3.16 -21.32 -9.39
CA ALA A 13 2.08 -21.25 -8.41
C ALA A 13 2.44 -20.47 -7.14
N ALA A 14 3.68 -20.63 -6.64
CA ALA A 14 4.15 -19.89 -5.48
C ALA A 14 4.33 -18.38 -5.77
N THR A 15 4.76 -18.04 -6.99
CA THR A 15 4.85 -16.64 -7.42
C THR A 15 3.46 -16.02 -7.53
N VAL A 16 2.51 -16.69 -8.18
CA VAL A 16 1.11 -16.22 -8.27
C VAL A 16 0.51 -16.02 -6.88
N PHE A 17 0.66 -17.00 -5.98
CA PHE A 17 0.16 -16.89 -4.62
C PHE A 17 0.73 -15.68 -3.88
N ARG A 18 2.03 -15.41 -4.00
CA ARG A 18 2.68 -14.24 -3.38
C ARG A 18 2.15 -12.91 -3.91
N VAL A 19 1.91 -12.81 -5.21
CA VAL A 19 1.41 -11.58 -5.83
C VAL A 19 -0.07 -11.35 -5.47
N THR A 20 -0.89 -12.39 -5.57
CA THR A 20 -2.32 -12.30 -5.24
C THR A 20 -2.55 -12.03 -3.75
N SER A 21 -1.78 -12.65 -2.87
CA SER A 21 -1.87 -12.40 -1.41
C SER A 21 -1.47 -10.97 -1.04
N GLY A 22 -0.44 -10.42 -1.69
CA GLY A 22 -0.07 -9.00 -1.54
C GLY A 22 -1.24 -8.09 -1.88
N ASN A 23 -1.75 -8.19 -3.11
CA ASN A 23 -2.90 -7.41 -3.59
C ASN A 23 -4.16 -7.58 -2.71
N PHE A 24 -4.42 -8.80 -2.21
CA PHE A 24 -5.53 -9.05 -1.30
C PHE A 24 -5.37 -8.30 0.02
N LEU A 25 -4.17 -8.33 0.62
CA LEU A 25 -3.90 -7.62 1.87
C LEU A 25 -4.05 -6.09 1.70
N GLU A 26 -3.76 -5.54 0.52
CA GLU A 26 -4.01 -4.12 0.23
C GLU A 26 -5.50 -3.80 0.23
N MET A 27 -6.27 -4.60 -0.49
CA MET A 27 -7.70 -4.40 -0.56
C MET A 27 -8.32 -4.55 0.85
N PHE A 28 -7.84 -5.54 1.62
CA PHE A 28 -8.26 -5.77 2.99
C PHE A 28 -7.96 -4.57 3.90
N ASP A 29 -6.76 -3.99 3.84
CA ASP A 29 -6.43 -2.79 4.63
C ASP A 29 -7.30 -1.58 4.25
N PHE A 30 -7.57 -1.36 2.95
CA PHE A 30 -8.48 -0.30 2.52
C PHE A 30 -9.90 -0.52 3.05
N PHE A 31 -10.40 -1.75 3.03
CA PHE A 31 -11.70 -2.09 3.61
C PHE A 31 -11.73 -1.87 5.13
N LEU A 32 -10.69 -2.30 5.84
CA LEU A 32 -10.59 -2.12 7.29
C LEU A 32 -10.60 -0.64 7.68
N PHE A 33 -9.88 0.22 6.95
CA PHE A 33 -9.87 1.65 7.24
C PHE A 33 -11.26 2.27 7.12
N GLY A 34 -12.00 1.94 6.05
CA GLY A 34 -13.36 2.39 5.87
C GLY A 34 -14.32 1.86 6.93
N PHE A 35 -14.22 0.57 7.26
CA PHE A 35 -15.07 -0.08 8.27
C PHE A 35 -14.83 0.49 9.67
N TYR A 36 -13.57 0.75 10.04
CA TYR A 36 -13.18 1.32 11.33
C TYR A 36 -13.07 2.84 11.33
N ALA A 37 -13.58 3.54 10.30
CA ALA A 37 -13.43 4.99 10.16
C ALA A 37 -13.91 5.77 11.41
N THR A 38 -15.00 5.33 12.06
CA THR A 38 -15.51 5.96 13.29
C THR A 38 -14.54 5.82 14.47
N HIS A 39 -13.89 4.68 14.61
CA HIS A 39 -12.90 4.43 15.66
C HIS A 39 -11.60 5.17 15.37
N LEU A 40 -11.18 5.20 14.10
CA LEU A 40 -10.01 5.95 13.65
C LEU A 40 -10.21 7.46 13.83
N ALA A 41 -11.41 7.98 13.57
CA ALA A 41 -11.76 9.36 13.82
C ALA A 41 -11.58 9.72 15.30
N ALA A 42 -12.10 8.89 16.21
CA ALA A 42 -11.94 9.11 17.65
C ALA A 42 -10.48 8.99 18.13
N ALA A 43 -9.70 8.07 17.56
CA ALA A 43 -8.34 7.80 18.00
C ALA A 43 -7.29 8.77 17.43
N PHE A 44 -7.43 9.18 16.17
CA PHE A 44 -6.41 9.92 15.43
C PHE A 44 -6.83 11.33 15.04
N PHE A 45 -8.13 11.60 14.88
CA PHE A 45 -8.67 12.89 14.46
C PHE A 45 -9.66 13.49 15.48
N PRO A 46 -9.37 13.52 16.80
CA PRO A 46 -10.32 14.05 17.77
C PRO A 46 -10.45 15.58 17.60
N VAL A 47 -11.51 16.02 16.93
CA VAL A 47 -11.96 17.42 16.90
C VAL A 47 -13.26 17.58 17.69
N HIS A 48 -13.59 18.82 18.02
CA HIS A 48 -14.76 19.15 18.85
C HIS A 48 -16.09 18.66 18.27
N ASP A 49 -16.19 18.54 16.95
CA ASP A 49 -17.36 18.03 16.25
C ASP A 49 -17.11 16.60 15.72
N PRO A 50 -17.87 15.59 16.20
CA PRO A 50 -17.75 14.22 15.70
C PRO A 50 -17.91 14.08 14.18
N PHE A 51 -18.73 14.94 13.56
CA PHE A 51 -18.90 14.93 12.11
C PHE A 51 -17.64 15.39 11.39
N ALA A 52 -17.02 16.47 11.85
CA ALA A 52 -15.72 16.93 11.34
C ALA A 52 -14.60 15.88 11.50
N SER A 53 -14.54 15.15 12.63
CA SER A 53 -13.56 14.06 12.84
C SER A 53 -13.68 12.96 11.78
N LEU A 54 -14.93 12.58 11.46
CA LEU A 54 -15.22 11.57 10.46
C LEU A 54 -14.91 12.08 9.04
N MET A 55 -15.22 13.34 8.75
CA MET A 55 -14.84 13.99 7.48
C MET A 55 -13.33 14.03 7.28
N LEU A 56 -12.54 14.33 8.32
CA LEU A 56 -11.07 14.31 8.23
C LEU A 56 -10.53 12.89 7.99
N THR A 57 -11.14 11.89 8.62
CA THR A 57 -10.77 10.48 8.42
C THR A 57 -11.06 10.04 6.98
N PHE A 58 -12.25 10.32 6.45
CA PHE A 58 -12.58 10.04 5.05
C PHE A 58 -11.81 10.93 4.07
N GLY A 59 -11.47 12.16 4.44
CA GLY A 59 -10.59 13.04 3.66
C GLY A 59 -9.20 12.45 3.52
N THR A 60 -8.65 11.90 4.62
CA THR A 60 -7.39 11.16 4.62
C THR A 60 -7.46 9.91 3.74
N PHE A 61 -8.57 9.17 3.83
CA PHE A 61 -8.83 8.02 2.96
C PHE A 61 -8.87 8.42 1.48
N GLY A 62 -9.64 9.46 1.14
CA GLY A 62 -9.78 9.99 -0.21
C GLY A 62 -8.47 10.54 -0.77
N ALA A 63 -7.64 11.20 0.05
CA ALA A 63 -6.32 11.66 -0.34
C ALA A 63 -5.41 10.50 -0.79
N GLY A 64 -5.50 9.34 -0.13
CA GLY A 64 -4.83 8.11 -0.56
C GLY A 64 -5.25 7.67 -1.96
N PHE A 65 -6.54 7.78 -2.31
CA PHE A 65 -7.02 7.48 -3.67
C PHE A 65 -6.47 8.46 -4.71
N LEU A 66 -6.40 9.76 -4.38
CA LEU A 66 -5.84 10.78 -5.26
C LEU A 66 -4.34 10.58 -5.53
N MET A 67 -3.62 9.89 -4.64
CA MET A 67 -2.22 9.53 -4.90
C MET A 67 -2.05 8.39 -5.91
N ARG A 68 -3.09 7.62 -6.23
CA ARG A 68 -2.97 6.52 -7.20
C ARG A 68 -2.62 7.02 -8.62
N PRO A 69 -3.31 8.02 -9.20
CA PRO A 69 -2.87 8.64 -10.46
C PRO A 69 -1.44 9.16 -10.41
N LEU A 70 -1.05 9.80 -9.30
CA LEU A 70 0.29 10.34 -9.15
C LEU A 70 1.36 9.23 -9.12
N GLY A 71 1.07 8.14 -8.42
CA GLY A 71 1.86 6.91 -8.41
C GLY A 71 1.98 6.29 -9.79
N ALA A 72 0.86 6.14 -10.49
CA ALA A 72 0.83 5.60 -11.85
C ALA A 72 1.75 6.38 -12.80
N ILE A 73 1.77 7.71 -12.71
CA ILE A 73 2.60 8.57 -13.57
C ILE A 73 4.07 8.52 -13.15
N ILE A 74 4.38 8.80 -11.88
CA ILE A 74 5.76 8.99 -11.41
C ILE A 74 6.44 7.64 -11.19
N LEU A 75 5.84 6.80 -10.35
CA LEU A 75 6.39 5.50 -10.00
C LEU A 75 6.27 4.52 -11.17
N GLY A 76 5.21 4.61 -11.97
CA GLY A 76 5.06 3.79 -13.18
C GLY A 76 6.20 4.03 -14.18
N ALA A 77 6.45 5.29 -14.53
CA ALA A 77 7.57 5.65 -15.42
C ALA A 77 8.95 5.25 -14.86
N TYR A 78 9.09 5.17 -13.53
CA TYR A 78 10.31 4.68 -12.89
C TYR A 78 10.42 3.14 -12.97
N VAL A 79 9.34 2.43 -12.65
CA VAL A 79 9.26 0.96 -12.71
C VAL A 79 9.54 0.43 -14.12
N ASP A 80 9.06 1.13 -15.15
CA ASP A 80 9.31 0.79 -16.54
C ASP A 80 10.80 0.78 -16.90
N LYS A 81 11.61 1.62 -16.24
CA LYS A 81 13.07 1.70 -16.47
C LYS A 81 13.86 0.64 -15.70
N ILE A 82 13.47 0.35 -14.45
CA ILE A 82 14.20 -0.61 -13.60
C ILE A 82 13.79 -2.07 -13.83
N GLY A 83 12.70 -2.28 -14.58
CA GLY A 83 12.17 -3.59 -14.94
C GLY A 83 11.12 -4.10 -13.95
N ARG A 84 10.20 -4.94 -14.47
CA ARG A 84 8.95 -5.35 -13.81
C ARG A 84 9.16 -5.99 -12.44
N ARG A 85 10.10 -6.95 -12.33
CA ARG A 85 10.36 -7.67 -11.05
C ARG A 85 10.88 -6.74 -9.96
N LYS A 86 11.77 -5.79 -10.30
CA LYS A 86 12.29 -4.83 -9.32
C LYS A 86 11.23 -3.81 -8.94
N GLY A 87 10.40 -3.39 -9.92
CA GLY A 87 9.28 -2.51 -9.67
C GLY A 87 8.24 -3.08 -8.72
N LEU A 88 7.84 -4.35 -8.92
CA LEU A 88 6.91 -5.04 -8.02
C LEU A 88 7.44 -5.13 -6.58
N ILE A 89 8.74 -5.37 -6.40
CA ILE A 89 9.33 -5.38 -5.05
C ILE A 89 9.31 -3.98 -4.45
N LEU A 90 9.59 -2.95 -5.26
CA LEU A 90 9.58 -1.56 -4.80
C LEU A 90 8.19 -1.12 -4.33
N THR A 91 7.13 -1.43 -5.08
CA THR A 91 5.74 -1.10 -4.70
C THR A 91 5.39 -1.79 -3.38
N LEU A 92 5.60 -3.10 -3.28
CA LEU A 92 5.33 -3.87 -2.07
C LEU A 92 6.10 -3.33 -0.85
N VAL A 93 7.34 -2.85 -1.02
CA VAL A 93 8.13 -2.24 0.06
C VAL A 93 7.55 -0.89 0.50
N ILE A 94 7.23 0.00 -0.44
CA ILE A 94 6.61 1.30 -0.15
C ILE A 94 5.30 1.10 0.59
N MET A 95 4.49 0.16 0.11
CA MET A 95 3.22 -0.15 0.72
C MET A 95 3.39 -0.74 2.13
N SER A 96 4.26 -1.73 2.29
CA SER A 96 4.54 -2.34 3.60
C SER A 96 5.00 -1.29 4.61
N PHE A 97 5.83 -0.35 4.18
CA PHE A 97 6.27 0.77 5.02
C PHE A 97 5.09 1.66 5.43
N GLY A 98 4.18 2.00 4.50
CA GLY A 98 2.97 2.74 4.82
C GLY A 98 2.06 2.03 5.82
N THR A 99 1.85 0.72 5.67
CA THR A 99 1.04 -0.08 6.59
C THR A 99 1.67 -0.20 7.97
N ILE A 100 2.98 -0.46 8.03
CA ILE A 100 3.75 -0.51 9.28
C ILE A 100 3.68 0.84 9.99
N LEU A 101 3.88 1.93 9.24
CA LEU A 101 3.80 3.28 9.80
C LEU A 101 2.47 3.48 10.51
N VAL A 102 1.34 3.23 9.82
CA VAL A 102 -0.02 3.37 10.36
C VAL A 102 -0.24 2.45 11.58
N ALA A 103 0.24 1.21 11.52
CA ALA A 103 0.06 0.24 12.61
C ALA A 103 0.77 0.62 13.91
N PHE A 104 1.91 1.33 13.82
CA PHE A 104 2.69 1.76 14.98
C PHE A 104 2.39 3.20 15.42
N VAL A 105 1.49 3.94 14.76
CA VAL A 105 1.13 5.29 15.19
C VAL A 105 0.36 5.22 16.52
N PRO A 106 0.88 5.81 17.61
CA PRO A 106 0.09 5.95 18.84
C PRO A 106 -1.00 6.99 18.65
N GLY A 107 -2.12 6.85 19.37
CA GLY A 107 -3.26 7.76 19.24
C GLY A 107 -2.93 9.22 19.53
N TYR A 108 -3.87 10.11 19.17
CA TYR A 108 -3.73 11.55 19.35
C TYR A 108 -3.44 11.95 20.81
N ALA A 109 -3.94 11.18 21.78
CA ALA A 109 -3.67 11.41 23.20
C ALA A 109 -2.18 11.38 23.57
N THR A 110 -1.36 10.64 22.82
CA THR A 110 0.07 10.46 23.13
C THR A 110 0.96 11.45 22.38
N ILE A 111 0.69 11.69 21.09
CA ILE A 111 1.58 12.47 20.20
C ILE A 111 0.89 13.66 19.53
N GLY A 112 -0.38 13.93 19.84
CA GLY A 112 -1.14 15.05 19.32
C GLY A 112 -1.29 15.02 17.80
N LEU A 113 -1.13 16.20 17.16
CA LEU A 113 -1.28 16.41 15.72
C LEU A 113 -0.33 15.57 14.85
N LEU A 114 0.72 14.97 15.42
CA LEU A 114 1.58 14.05 14.68
C LEU A 114 0.84 12.75 14.33
N ALA A 115 -0.11 12.30 15.15
CA ALA A 115 -0.86 11.07 14.88
C ALA A 115 -1.63 11.12 13.54
N PRO A 116 -2.51 12.11 13.30
CA PRO A 116 -3.23 12.21 12.03
C PRO A 116 -2.29 12.47 10.84
N LEU A 117 -1.18 13.20 11.05
CA LEU A 117 -0.20 13.44 10.01
C LEU A 117 0.52 12.16 9.57
N LEU A 118 0.93 11.32 10.52
CA LEU A 118 1.58 10.04 10.22
C LEU A 118 0.62 9.06 9.56
N VAL A 119 -0.64 9.02 9.99
CA VAL A 119 -1.69 8.22 9.34
C VAL A 119 -1.91 8.70 7.91
N LEU A 120 -1.97 10.01 7.68
CA LEU A 120 -2.08 10.60 6.34
C LEU A 120 -0.89 10.22 5.47
N ILE A 121 0.35 10.40 5.95
CA ILE A 121 1.56 10.04 5.20
C ILE A 121 1.55 8.56 4.83
N GLY A 122 1.22 7.68 5.80
CA GLY A 122 1.12 6.25 5.55
C GLY A 122 0.10 5.93 4.44
N ARG A 123 -1.06 6.56 4.48
CA ARG A 123 -2.12 6.40 3.46
C ARG A 123 -1.71 6.94 2.10
N LEU A 124 -1.01 8.06 2.04
CA LEU A 124 -0.48 8.62 0.79
C LEU A 124 0.56 7.69 0.16
N LEU A 125 1.46 7.11 0.97
CA LEU A 125 2.47 6.15 0.50
C LEU A 125 1.83 4.87 -0.04
N GLN A 126 0.84 4.33 0.67
CA GLN A 126 0.06 3.16 0.20
C GLN A 126 -0.67 3.48 -1.12
N GLY A 127 -1.34 4.64 -1.20
CA GLY A 127 -2.03 5.09 -2.41
C GLY A 127 -1.09 5.28 -3.61
N PHE A 128 0.10 5.84 -3.36
CA PHE A 128 1.14 6.02 -4.36
C PHE A 128 1.67 4.67 -4.90
N SER A 129 1.85 3.67 -4.03
CA SER A 129 2.23 2.31 -4.43
C SER A 129 1.15 1.63 -5.29
N ALA A 130 -0.09 1.64 -4.79
CA ALA A 130 -1.23 0.97 -5.41
C ALA A 130 -1.55 1.50 -6.82
N GLY A 131 -1.12 2.74 -7.13
CA GLY A 131 -1.24 3.32 -8.47
C GLY A 131 -0.52 2.55 -9.57
N VAL A 132 0.55 1.83 -9.25
CA VAL A 132 1.37 1.08 -10.23
C VAL A 132 1.07 -0.43 -10.19
N GLU A 133 0.62 -0.95 -9.05
CA GLU A 133 0.46 -2.39 -8.84
C GLU A 133 -0.58 -3.04 -9.76
N LEU A 134 -1.73 -2.41 -10.00
CA LEU A 134 -2.78 -2.98 -10.85
C LEU A 134 -2.33 -3.20 -12.30
N GLY A 135 -1.50 -2.29 -12.83
CA GLY A 135 -0.90 -2.42 -14.17
C GLY A 135 0.26 -3.42 -14.20
N GLY A 136 1.17 -3.30 -13.23
CA GLY A 136 2.37 -4.14 -13.16
C GLY A 136 2.07 -5.62 -12.93
N VAL A 137 1.10 -5.94 -12.07
CA VAL A 137 0.69 -7.32 -11.76
C VAL A 137 0.02 -8.00 -12.94
N SER A 138 -0.92 -7.31 -13.60
CA SER A 138 -1.65 -7.86 -14.76
C SER A 138 -0.69 -8.16 -15.91
N VAL A 139 0.24 -7.25 -16.20
CA VAL A 139 1.26 -7.44 -17.24
C VAL A 139 2.24 -8.54 -16.85
N TYR A 140 2.75 -8.55 -15.62
CA TYR A 140 3.67 -9.60 -15.15
C TYR A 140 3.04 -10.99 -15.18
N LEU A 141 1.77 -11.13 -14.79
CA LEU A 141 1.03 -12.38 -14.89
C LEU A 141 0.85 -12.80 -16.36
N SER A 142 0.54 -11.86 -17.26
CA SER A 142 0.44 -12.14 -18.69
C SER A 142 1.78 -12.55 -19.32
N GLU A 143 2.90 -11.97 -18.87
CA GLU A 143 4.25 -12.36 -19.29
C GLU A 143 4.64 -13.75 -18.75
N MET A 144 4.10 -14.18 -17.60
CA MET A 144 4.36 -15.50 -17.01
C MET A 144 3.46 -16.61 -17.57
N ALA A 145 2.28 -16.24 -18.08
CA ALA A 145 1.36 -17.12 -18.79
C ALA A 145 1.91 -17.37 -20.20
N THR A 146 2.53 -18.53 -20.40
CA THR A 146 2.88 -19.01 -21.73
C THR A 146 1.57 -19.18 -22.53
N PRO A 147 1.51 -18.86 -23.84
CA PRO A 147 0.32 -19.10 -24.68
C PRO A 147 -0.13 -20.57 -24.66
#